data_AF-A0A957PKN9-F1
#
_entry.id   AF-A0A957PKN9-F1
#
_cell.length_a   1.000
_cell.length_b   1.000
_cell.length_c   1.000
_cell.angle_alpha   90.00
_cell.angle_beta   90.00
_cell.angle_gamma   90.00
#
_symmetry.space_group_name_H-M   'P 1'
#
loop_
_entity.id
_entity.type
_entity.pdbx_description
1 polymer ?
#
loop_
_entity_poly.entity_id
_entity_poly.type
_entity_poly.pdbx_seq_one_letter_code
_entity_poly.pdbx_strand_id
1 'polypeptide(L)'
;MELVWTTLPQATPSAEFAKLVGGHPLVAQLLVQRGIRTPEAARSFLHTEHYTPAPPTNLIGVELAAQLLYEAIRTDQNILVWGDFDVDGQTSTSLLVSGLQALTKPGRVRFHVPNRFTESHGIR
;
A
#
# COMPACT_ATOMS: atom_id res chain seq x y z
N MET A 1 13.08 29.88 11.11
CA MET A 1 13.55 28.69 10.38
C MET A 1 13.71 29.12 8.93
N GLU A 2 14.94 29.22 8.42
CA GLU A 2 15.18 29.64 7.04
C GLU A 2 14.93 28.46 6.10
N LEU A 3 14.18 28.72 5.02
CA LEU A 3 13.97 27.73 3.95
C LEU A 3 15.17 27.75 3.02
N VAL A 4 15.77 26.58 2.79
CA VAL A 4 16.90 26.41 1.88
C VAL A 4 16.42 25.70 0.61
N TRP A 5 16.73 26.29 -0.54
CA TRP A 5 16.48 25.65 -1.83
C TRP A 5 17.59 24.65 -2.15
N THR A 6 17.20 23.41 -2.41
CA THR A 6 18.13 22.37 -2.88
C THR A 6 17.82 22.05 -4.34
N THR A 7 18.82 22.18 -5.20
CA THR A 7 18.73 21.73 -6.59
C THR A 7 19.30 20.32 -6.68
N LEU A 8 18.52 19.39 -7.24
CA LEU A 8 19.01 18.04 -7.50
C LEU A 8 19.97 18.05 -8.71
N PRO A 9 21.04 17.24 -8.68
CA PRO A 9 21.94 17.11 -9.82
C PRO A 9 21.18 16.79 -11.11
N GLN A 10 21.64 17.33 -12.23
CA GLN A 10 21.08 16.94 -13.52
C GLN A 10 21.32 15.45 -13.76
N ALA A 11 20.29 14.78 -14.23
CA ALA A 11 20.38 13.40 -14.68
C ALA A 11 20.25 13.40 -16.20
N THR A 12 20.97 12.49 -16.87
CA THR A 12 20.90 12.29 -18.31
C THR A 12 20.20 10.95 -18.57
N PRO A 13 18.88 10.93 -18.81
CA PRO A 13 18.14 9.72 -19.12
C PRO A 13 18.57 9.16 -20.49
N SER A 14 18.44 7.85 -20.69
CA SER A 14 18.69 7.25 -22.01
C SER A 14 17.66 7.75 -23.04
N ALA A 15 18.00 7.68 -24.33
CA ALA A 15 17.08 8.03 -25.41
C ALA A 15 15.79 7.19 -25.38
N GLU A 16 15.91 5.91 -25.00
CA GLU A 16 14.79 5.02 -24.80
C GLU A 16 13.87 5.51 -23.67
N PHE A 17 14.46 5.90 -22.53
CA PHE A 17 13.72 6.45 -21.39
C PHE A 17 13.00 7.76 -21.79
N ALA A 18 13.67 8.64 -22.53
CA ALA A 18 13.06 9.86 -23.04
C ALA A 18 11.88 9.55 -23.96
N LYS A 19 12.00 8.56 -24.85
CA LYS A 19 10.91 8.14 -25.74
C LYS A 19 9.73 7.56 -24.96
N LEU A 20 9.99 6.77 -23.91
CA LEU A 20 8.95 6.18 -23.05
C LEU A 20 8.04 7.25 -22.44
N VAL A 21 8.61 8.38 -22.02
CA VAL A 21 7.85 9.50 -21.44
C VAL A 21 7.34 10.49 -22.50
N GLY A 22 7.17 10.06 -23.76
CA GLY A 22 6.67 10.91 -24.84
C GLY A 22 7.67 11.94 -25.38
N GLY A 23 8.96 11.75 -25.11
CA GLY A 23 10.02 12.69 -25.53
C GLY A 23 10.21 13.89 -24.59
N HIS A 24 9.55 13.91 -23.42
CA HIS A 24 9.64 15.03 -22.49
C HIS A 24 10.91 14.95 -21.61
N PRO A 25 11.93 15.80 -21.85
CA PRO A 25 13.23 15.67 -21.16
C PRO A 25 13.15 15.94 -19.66
N LEU A 26 12.29 16.87 -19.23
CA LEU A 26 12.08 17.19 -17.81
C LEU A 26 11.43 16.03 -17.05
N VAL A 27 10.45 15.35 -17.66
CA VAL A 27 9.79 14.19 -17.05
C VAL A 27 10.79 13.05 -16.88
N ALA A 28 11.57 12.77 -17.92
CA ALA A 28 12.60 11.75 -17.88
C ALA A 28 13.64 12.04 -16.78
N GLN A 29 14.11 13.28 -16.68
CA GLN A 29 15.06 13.70 -15.65
C GLN A 29 14.45 13.58 -14.23
N LEU A 30 13.20 14.01 -14.03
CA LEU A 30 12.52 13.97 -12.73
C LEU A 30 12.32 12.54 -12.22
N LEU A 31 12.09 11.57 -13.10
CA LEU A 31 11.96 10.16 -12.72
C LEU A 31 13.31 9.59 -12.28
N VAL A 32 14.38 9.86 -13.02
CA VAL A 32 15.75 9.43 -12.63
C VAL A 32 16.16 10.04 -11.30
N GLN A 33 15.84 11.32 -11.07
CA GLN A 33 16.08 12.01 -9.80
C GLN A 33 15.27 11.42 -8.63
N ARG A 34 14.10 10.81 -8.89
CA ARG A 34 13.28 10.07 -7.91
C ARG A 34 13.72 8.62 -7.71
N GLY A 35 14.82 8.20 -8.32
CA GLY A 35 15.35 6.83 -8.21
C GLY A 35 14.80 5.84 -9.24
N ILE A 36 13.93 6.29 -10.16
CA ILE A 36 13.38 5.48 -11.24
C ILE A 36 14.33 5.57 -12.44
N ARG A 37 15.30 4.66 -12.50
CA ARG A 37 16.46 4.78 -13.40
C ARG A 37 16.41 3.91 -14.66
N THR A 38 15.45 2.99 -14.77
CA THR A 38 15.32 2.10 -15.93
C THR A 38 13.99 2.34 -16.66
N PRO A 39 13.94 2.14 -17.99
CA PRO A 39 12.70 2.20 -18.75
C PRO A 39 11.62 1.27 -18.18
N GLU A 40 11.99 0.09 -17.70
CA GLU A 40 11.06 -0.88 -17.09
C GLU A 40 10.46 -0.33 -15.80
N ALA A 41 11.28 0.22 -14.91
CA ALA A 41 10.81 0.82 -13.66
C ALA A 41 9.92 2.04 -13.93
N ALA A 42 10.26 2.85 -14.93
CA ALA A 42 9.42 3.98 -15.35
C ALA A 42 8.09 3.53 -15.93
N ARG A 43 8.10 2.46 -16.74
CA ARG A 43 6.87 1.89 -17.31
C ARG A 43 5.95 1.40 -16.20
N SER A 44 6.45 0.59 -15.27
CA SER A 44 5.66 0.10 -14.12
C SER A 44 5.15 1.21 -13.21
N PHE A 45 5.88 2.33 -13.10
CA PHE A 45 5.46 3.48 -12.28
C PHE A 45 4.38 4.33 -12.96
N LEU A 46 4.49 4.56 -14.28
CA LEU A 46 3.58 5.43 -15.03
C LEU A 46 2.30 4.73 -15.48
N HIS A 47 2.35 3.41 -15.61
CA HIS A 47 1.29 2.61 -16.22
C HIS A 47 0.86 1.49 -15.28
N THR A 48 -0.37 1.56 -14.79
CA THR A 48 -0.92 0.62 -13.81
C THR A 48 -0.99 -0.82 -14.33
N GLU A 49 -1.14 -1.01 -15.64
CA GLU A 49 -1.15 -2.32 -16.30
C GLU A 49 0.23 -3.02 -16.27
N HIS A 50 1.29 -2.26 -16.00
CA HIS A 50 2.65 -2.77 -15.86
C HIS A 50 3.12 -2.79 -14.40
N TYR A 51 2.24 -2.43 -13.46
CA TYR A 51 2.55 -2.49 -12.03
C TYR A 51 2.60 -3.95 -11.57
N THR A 52 3.71 -4.31 -10.93
CA THR A 52 3.86 -5.58 -10.23
C THR A 52 3.87 -5.30 -8.73
N PRO A 53 2.86 -5.75 -7.97
CA PRO A 53 2.88 -5.60 -6.52
C PRO A 53 4.03 -6.39 -5.91
N ALA A 54 4.54 -5.93 -4.77
CA ALA A 54 5.43 -6.74 -3.95
C ALA A 54 4.71 -8.05 -3.59
N PRO A 55 5.42 -9.19 -3.55
CA PRO A 55 4.81 -10.42 -3.09
C PRO A 55 4.32 -10.24 -1.64
N PRO A 56 3.15 -10.77 -1.26
CA PRO A 56 2.62 -10.59 0.09
C PRO A 56 3.63 -11.00 1.16
N THR A 57 4.43 -12.05 0.90
CA THR A 57 5.48 -12.59 1.79
C THR A 57 6.57 -11.60 2.17
N ASN A 58 6.69 -10.46 1.47
CA ASN A 58 7.56 -9.37 1.90
C ASN A 58 7.04 -8.63 3.14
N LEU A 59 5.74 -8.76 3.46
CA LEU A 59 5.17 -8.25 4.70
C LEU A 59 5.52 -9.20 5.84
N ILE A 60 6.31 -8.70 6.80
CA ILE A 60 6.79 -9.47 7.94
C ILE A 60 5.60 -10.07 8.69
N GLY A 61 5.62 -11.40 8.89
CA GLY A 61 4.60 -12.12 9.64
C GLY A 61 3.31 -12.45 8.87
N VAL A 62 3.20 -12.09 7.58
CA VAL A 62 1.97 -12.31 6.80
C VAL A 62 1.58 -13.78 6.71
N GLU A 63 2.54 -14.69 6.59
CA GLU A 63 2.26 -16.12 6.44
C GLU A 63 1.66 -16.69 7.72
N LEU A 64 2.21 -16.32 8.87
CA LEU A 64 1.68 -16.70 10.17
C LEU A 64 0.29 -16.11 10.39
N ALA A 65 0.09 -14.83 10.05
CA ALA A 65 -1.22 -14.18 10.15
C ALA A 65 -2.28 -14.87 9.27
N ALA A 66 -1.91 -15.23 8.03
CA ALA A 66 -2.79 -15.96 7.12
C ALA A 66 -3.16 -17.36 7.66
N GLN A 67 -2.19 -18.08 8.24
CA GLN A 67 -2.44 -19.37 8.88
C GLN A 67 -3.39 -19.26 10.08
N LEU A 68 -3.19 -18.26 10.93
CA LEU A 68 -4.07 -17.99 12.08
C LEU A 68 -5.49 -17.67 11.64
N LEU A 69 -5.65 -16.82 10.62
CA LEU A 69 -6.96 -16.50 10.05
C LEU A 69 -7.60 -17.72 9.40
N TYR A 70 -6.84 -18.52 8.65
CA TYR A 70 -7.34 -19.74 8.04
C TYR A 70 -7.89 -20.72 9.08
N GLU A 71 -7.16 -20.92 10.17
CA GLU A 71 -7.60 -21.80 11.25
C GLU A 71 -8.84 -21.25 11.98
N ALA A 72 -8.88 -19.94 12.25
CA ALA A 72 -10.04 -19.27 12.83
C ALA A 72 -11.29 -19.42 11.96
N ILE A 73 -11.15 -19.25 10.64
CA ILE A 73 -12.23 -19.43 9.66
C ILE A 73 -12.71 -20.88 9.64
N ARG A 74 -11.76 -21.84 9.54
CA ARG A 74 -12.06 -23.28 9.48
C ARG A 74 -12.75 -23.80 10.74
N THR A 75 -12.50 -23.18 11.88
CA THR A 75 -13.08 -23.55 13.19
C THR A 75 -14.24 -22.66 13.63
N ASP A 76 -14.80 -21.84 12.72
CA ASP A 76 -15.94 -20.94 12.97
C ASP A 76 -15.73 -19.97 14.16
N GLN A 77 -14.49 -19.54 14.40
CA GLN A 77 -14.19 -18.56 15.44
C GLN A 77 -14.73 -17.17 15.07
N ASN A 78 -14.97 -16.35 16.10
CA ASN A 78 -15.30 -14.95 15.88
C ASN A 78 -14.02 -14.16 15.60
N ILE A 79 -14.07 -13.28 14.60
CA ILE A 79 -12.97 -12.41 14.20
C ILE A 79 -13.39 -10.96 14.43
N LEU A 80 -12.58 -10.20 15.16
CA LEU A 80 -12.72 -8.76 15.33
C LEU A 80 -11.60 -8.05 14.56
N VAL A 81 -11.96 -7.23 13.58
CA VAL A 81 -11.03 -6.32 12.92
C VAL A 81 -10.97 -5.03 13.72
N TRP A 82 -9.83 -4.78 14.38
CA TRP A 82 -9.58 -3.53 15.09
C TRP A 82 -8.84 -2.56 14.17
N GLY A 83 -9.53 -1.49 13.76
CA GLY A 83 -9.04 -0.51 12.80
C GLY A 83 -8.37 0.70 13.45
N ASP A 84 -8.04 1.67 12.61
CA ASP A 84 -7.65 3.03 13.00
C ASP A 84 -8.62 4.05 12.37
N PHE A 85 -8.70 5.24 12.96
CA PHE A 85 -9.69 6.26 12.62
C PHE A 85 -9.31 7.14 11.43
N ASP A 86 -8.08 7.06 10.94
CA ASP A 86 -7.68 7.79 9.74
C ASP A 86 -8.19 7.09 8.46
N VAL A 87 -7.94 7.71 7.31
CA VAL A 87 -8.49 7.21 6.05
C VAL A 87 -7.90 5.84 5.68
N ASP A 88 -6.62 5.61 5.97
CA ASP A 88 -5.97 4.32 5.70
C ASP A 88 -6.54 3.23 6.62
N GLY A 89 -6.69 3.51 7.92
CA GLY A 89 -7.27 2.61 8.89
C GLY A 89 -8.71 2.22 8.58
N GLN A 90 -9.55 3.18 8.20
CA GLN A 90 -10.96 2.91 7.87
C GLN A 90 -11.11 2.15 6.56
N THR A 91 -10.33 2.49 5.53
CA THR A 91 -10.38 1.79 4.24
C THR A 91 -9.82 0.37 4.34
N SER A 92 -8.71 0.18 5.06
CA SER A 92 -8.15 -1.14 5.38
C SER A 92 -9.11 -2.00 6.21
N THR A 93 -9.79 -1.41 7.20
CA THR A 93 -10.83 -2.11 7.98
C THR A 93 -11.97 -2.57 7.09
N SER A 94 -12.47 -1.69 6.22
CA SER A 94 -13.56 -2.01 5.31
C SER A 94 -13.19 -3.14 4.35
N LEU A 95 -11.97 -3.13 3.81
CA LEU A 95 -11.44 -4.18 2.94
C LEU A 95 -11.37 -5.53 3.67
N LEU A 96 -10.75 -5.57 4.85
CA LEU A 96 -10.58 -6.80 5.64
C LEU A 96 -11.93 -7.37 6.08
N VAL A 97 -12.84 -6.52 6.57
CA VAL A 97 -14.19 -6.96 6.99
C VAL A 97 -14.93 -7.57 5.81
N SER A 98 -14.95 -6.90 4.65
CA SER A 98 -15.64 -7.39 3.46
C SER A 98 -15.07 -8.72 2.96
N GLY A 99 -13.74 -8.83 2.90
CA GLY A 99 -13.06 -10.06 2.50
C GLY A 99 -13.30 -11.23 3.46
N LEU A 100 -13.17 -10.99 4.77
CA LEU A 100 -13.39 -12.02 5.79
C LEU A 100 -14.85 -12.45 5.86
N GLN A 101 -15.81 -11.54 5.69
CA GLN A 101 -17.23 -11.87 5.63
C GLN A 101 -17.57 -12.79 4.45
N ALA A 102 -16.93 -12.58 3.29
CA ALA A 102 -17.10 -13.46 2.14
C ALA A 102 -16.56 -14.89 2.38
N LEU A 103 -15.63 -15.04 3.32
CA LEU A 103 -14.97 -16.32 3.63
C LEU A 103 -15.52 -17.01 4.89
N THR A 104 -16.40 -16.36 5.65
CA THR A 104 -16.90 -16.84 6.95
C THR A 104 -18.41 -16.98 6.98
N LYS A 105 -18.92 -17.69 7.99
CA LYS A 105 -20.37 -17.76 8.25
C LYS A 105 -20.93 -16.38 8.66
N PRO A 106 -22.20 -16.08 8.33
CA PRO A 106 -22.84 -14.83 8.75
C PRO A 106 -22.72 -14.56 10.25
N GLY A 107 -22.33 -13.34 10.61
CA GLY A 107 -22.21 -12.90 12.01
C GLY A 107 -20.88 -13.23 12.70
N ARG A 108 -19.92 -13.87 12.02
CA ARG A 108 -18.60 -14.20 12.60
C ARG A 108 -17.59 -13.05 12.60
N VAL A 109 -17.74 -12.09 11.70
CA VAL A 109 -16.81 -10.95 11.57
C VAL A 109 -17.45 -9.69 12.12
N ARG A 110 -16.74 -9.02 13.02
CA ARG A 110 -17.07 -7.71 13.58
C ARG A 110 -15.91 -6.75 13.37
N PHE A 111 -16.16 -5.46 13.55
CA PHE A 111 -15.12 -4.45 13.52
C PHE A 111 -15.28 -3.44 14.66
N HIS A 112 -14.18 -2.80 15.01
CA HIS A 112 -14.14 -1.62 15.87
C HIS A 112 -13.19 -0.60 15.23
N VAL A 113 -13.65 0.62 15.03
CA VAL A 113 -12.81 1.76 14.64
C VAL A 113 -12.83 2.72 15.82
N PRO A 114 -11.67 3.05 16.43
CA PRO A 114 -11.67 3.81 17.65
C PRO A 114 -12.16 5.24 17.44
N ASN A 115 -12.81 5.81 18.44
CA ASN A 115 -13.11 7.24 18.43
C ASN A 115 -11.84 8.04 18.76
N ARG A 116 -11.35 8.81 17.77
CA ARG A 116 -10.13 9.62 17.89
C ARG A 116 -10.06 10.48 19.14
N PHE A 117 -11.18 11.05 19.58
CA PHE A 117 -11.21 12.02 20.68
C PHE A 117 -11.31 11.36 22.06
N THR A 118 -12.00 10.22 22.15
CA THR A 118 -12.26 9.56 23.45
C THR A 118 -11.34 8.36 23.70
N GLU A 119 -10.96 7.64 22.65
CA GLU A 119 -10.19 6.40 22.73
C GLU A 119 -8.71 6.61 22.33
N SER A 120 -8.43 7.60 21.47
CA SER A 120 -7.11 7.83 20.84
C SER A 120 -6.72 6.68 19.90
N HIS A 121 -5.42 6.52 19.61
CA HIS A 121 -4.90 5.46 18.75
C HIS A 121 -4.67 4.15 19.53
N GLY A 122 -4.87 3.02 18.85
CA GLY A 122 -4.48 1.69 19.35
C GLY A 122 -5.59 0.89 20.03
N ILE A 123 -5.19 -0.19 20.71
CA ILE A 123 -6.05 -1.09 21.49
C ILE A 123 -5.85 -0.74 22.97
N ARG A 124 -6.96 -0.64 23.72
CA ARG A 124 -6.94 -0.54 25.19
C ARG A 124 -7.37 -1.85 25.82
#